data_AF-A0A3L7AJQ5-F1
#
_entry.id   AF-A0A3L7AJQ5-F1
#
_cell.length_a   1.000
_cell.length_b   1.000
_cell.length_c   1.000
_cell.angle_alpha   90.00
_cell.angle_beta   90.00
_cell.angle_gamma   90.00
#
_symmetry.space_group_name_H-M   'P 1'
#
loop_
_entity.id
_entity.type
_entity.pdbx_description
1 polymer ?
#
loop_
_entity_poly.entity_id
_entity_poly.type
_entity_poly.pdbx_seq_one_letter_code
_entity_poly.pdbx_strand_id
1 'polypeptide(L)'
;MDADIQANLANLKAKFPDAEIPDEVRVSRIIAPDEYAEVFSRCLTDAGFTARAHPDGGIRFDEIPDEQAQAQAVALYTCQATYPLDPRYTQPLTGSQIAYLYDYYRDRLLPCLEGEGHTVSDLPSLTRFKESFDGTAPGYSPFESIARGSSAEEFQRVSGLCPDFPQDLWEH
;
A
#
# COMPACT_ATOMS: atom_id res chain seq x y z
N MET A 1 18.32 2.65 5.86
CA MET A 1 17.58 2.00 4.77
C MET A 1 16.35 1.37 5.40
N ASP A 2 15.18 1.57 4.78
CA ASP A 2 13.88 1.08 5.26
C ASP A 2 13.89 -0.45 5.49
N ALA A 3 13.13 -0.94 6.48
CA ALA A 3 13.12 -2.34 6.89
C ALA A 3 12.58 -3.27 5.79
N ASP A 4 11.60 -2.81 5.01
CA ASP A 4 11.02 -3.57 3.91
C ASP A 4 12.02 -3.70 2.75
N ILE A 5 12.81 -2.67 2.49
CA ILE A 5 13.88 -2.71 1.47
C ILE A 5 14.94 -3.76 1.85
N GLN A 6 15.31 -3.84 3.14
CA GLN A 6 16.24 -4.86 3.62
C GLN A 6 15.67 -6.26 3.52
N ALA A 7 14.40 -6.44 3.89
CA ALA A 7 13.72 -7.73 3.77
C ALA A 7 13.64 -8.18 2.30
N ASN A 8 13.32 -7.26 1.38
CA ASN A 8 13.27 -7.55 -0.05
C ASN A 8 14.64 -7.89 -0.63
N LEU A 9 15.70 -7.21 -0.21
CA LEU A 9 17.08 -7.58 -0.58
C LEU A 9 17.47 -8.96 -0.06
N ALA A 10 17.11 -9.30 1.18
CA ALA A 10 17.39 -10.61 1.75
C ALA A 10 16.64 -11.71 0.99
N ASN A 11 15.35 -11.49 0.67
CA ASN A 11 14.54 -12.41 -0.12
C ASN A 11 15.09 -12.59 -1.55
N LEU A 12 15.54 -11.49 -2.19
CA LEU A 12 16.19 -11.51 -3.49
C LEU A 12 17.44 -12.40 -3.46
N LYS A 13 18.35 -12.17 -2.50
CA LYS A 13 19.59 -12.95 -2.35
C LYS A 13 19.34 -14.41 -2.02
N ALA A 14 18.31 -14.70 -1.22
CA ALA A 14 17.94 -16.07 -0.88
C ALA A 14 17.39 -16.84 -2.11
N LYS A 15 16.61 -16.17 -2.96
CA LYS A 15 16.01 -16.77 -4.16
C LYS A 15 16.97 -16.85 -5.34
N PHE A 16 17.82 -15.85 -5.51
CA PHE A 16 18.76 -15.70 -6.62
C PHE A 16 20.16 -15.35 -6.07
N PRO A 17 20.91 -16.34 -5.53
CA PRO A 17 22.20 -16.09 -4.89
C PRO A 17 23.28 -15.57 -5.85
N ASP A 18 23.16 -15.89 -7.14
CA ASP A 18 24.08 -15.48 -8.20
C ASP A 18 23.62 -14.19 -8.91
N ALA A 19 22.58 -13.51 -8.40
CA ALA A 19 22.11 -12.27 -8.99
C ALA A 19 23.16 -11.15 -8.86
N GLU A 20 23.41 -10.47 -9.97
CA GLU A 20 24.19 -9.22 -9.97
C GLU A 20 23.32 -8.08 -9.41
N ILE A 21 23.48 -7.81 -8.12
CA ILE A 21 22.76 -6.76 -7.40
C ILE A 21 23.70 -5.57 -7.24
N PRO A 22 23.27 -4.32 -7.53
CA PRO A 22 24.09 -3.15 -7.27
C PRO A 22 24.53 -3.08 -5.80
N ASP A 23 25.83 -2.91 -5.56
CA ASP A 23 26.40 -2.80 -4.20
C ASP A 23 25.81 -1.61 -3.43
N GLU A 24 25.54 -0.51 -4.15
CA GLU A 24 24.92 0.69 -3.61
C GLU A 24 23.83 1.19 -4.56
N VAL A 25 22.63 1.44 -4.02
CA VAL A 25 21.56 2.14 -4.71
C VAL A 25 21.39 3.51 -4.07
N ARG A 26 21.56 4.57 -4.86
CA ARG A 26 21.40 5.94 -4.37
C ARG A 26 19.92 6.28 -4.27
N VAL A 27 19.48 6.65 -3.07
CA VAL A 27 18.16 7.24 -2.85
C VAL A 27 18.08 8.55 -3.65
N SER A 28 17.15 8.61 -4.60
CA SER A 28 16.88 9.79 -5.40
C SER A 28 15.97 10.75 -4.64
N ARG A 29 14.84 10.23 -4.12
CA ARG A 29 13.91 10.96 -3.25
C ARG A 29 13.05 9.99 -2.44
N ILE A 30 12.55 10.49 -1.32
CA ILE A 30 11.50 9.82 -0.54
C ILE A 30 10.14 10.17 -1.18
N ILE A 31 9.23 9.21 -1.25
CA ILE A 31 7.92 9.38 -1.91
C ILE A 31 6.75 9.11 -0.95
N ALA A 32 5.61 9.71 -1.23
CA ALA A 32 4.35 9.42 -0.52
C ALA A 32 3.58 8.26 -1.20
N PRO A 33 2.63 7.60 -0.49
CA PRO A 33 1.89 6.45 -1.02
C PRO A 33 1.10 6.75 -2.30
N ASP A 34 0.56 7.96 -2.45
CA ASP A 34 -0.17 8.41 -3.64
C ASP A 34 0.72 8.54 -4.88
N GLU A 35 2.02 8.78 -4.69
CA GLU A 35 3.01 8.82 -5.76
C GLU A 35 3.55 7.44 -6.14
N TYR A 36 3.37 6.43 -5.28
CA TYR A 36 4.02 5.12 -5.38
C TYR A 36 3.81 4.48 -6.74
N ALA A 37 2.56 4.28 -7.15
CA ALA A 37 2.24 3.57 -8.39
C ALA A 37 2.93 4.20 -9.61
N GLU A 38 2.84 5.54 -9.74
CA GLU A 38 3.33 6.29 -10.88
C GLU A 38 4.86 6.34 -10.94
N VAL A 39 5.53 6.60 -9.81
CA VAL A 39 7.00 6.68 -9.74
C VAL A 39 7.61 5.30 -9.98
N PHE A 40 7.06 4.28 -9.34
CA PHE A 40 7.63 2.94 -9.37
C PHE A 40 7.39 2.27 -10.72
N SER A 41 6.21 2.44 -11.34
CA SER A 41 5.96 1.91 -12.68
C SER A 41 6.87 2.53 -13.73
N ARG A 42 7.18 3.83 -13.60
CA ARG A 42 8.16 4.50 -14.48
C ARG A 42 9.55 3.92 -14.31
N CYS A 43 10.03 3.78 -13.07
CA CYS A 43 11.33 3.20 -12.80
C CYS A 43 11.46 1.77 -13.38
N LEU A 44 10.44 0.95 -13.24
CA LEU A 44 10.41 -0.41 -13.79
C LEU A 44 10.40 -0.40 -15.32
N THR A 45 9.64 0.51 -15.92
CA THR A 45 9.60 0.69 -17.39
C THR A 45 10.96 1.13 -17.91
N ASP A 46 11.65 2.04 -17.22
CA ASP A 46 13.01 2.48 -17.55
C ASP A 46 14.03 1.33 -17.42
N ALA A 47 13.78 0.39 -16.50
CA ALA A 47 14.55 -0.85 -16.34
C ALA A 47 14.19 -1.95 -17.37
N GLY A 48 13.26 -1.67 -18.30
CA GLY A 48 12.88 -2.58 -19.39
C GLY A 48 11.70 -3.50 -19.07
N PHE A 49 11.00 -3.30 -17.94
CA PHE A 49 9.83 -4.08 -17.57
C PHE A 49 8.56 -3.25 -17.76
N THR A 50 7.67 -3.67 -18.65
CA THR A 50 6.38 -3.00 -18.84
C THR A 50 5.57 -3.05 -17.54
N ALA A 51 5.47 -1.91 -16.88
CA ALA A 51 4.72 -1.72 -15.65
C ALA A 51 3.78 -0.53 -15.80
N ARG A 52 2.55 -0.67 -15.32
CA ARG A 52 1.51 0.37 -15.40
C ARG A 52 0.96 0.67 -14.02
N ALA A 53 0.97 1.95 -13.65
CA ALA A 53 0.21 2.44 -12.51
C ALA A 53 -1.27 2.20 -12.75
N HIS A 54 -1.97 1.75 -11.72
CA HIS A 54 -3.40 1.51 -11.76
C HIS A 54 -4.10 2.47 -10.77
N PRO A 55 -5.34 2.91 -11.05
CA PRO A 55 -6.02 3.90 -10.20
C PRO A 55 -6.26 3.46 -8.74
N ASP A 56 -6.07 2.18 -8.41
CA ASP A 56 -6.11 1.65 -7.04
C ASP A 56 -4.80 1.86 -6.26
N GLY A 57 -3.84 2.61 -6.82
CA GLY A 57 -2.51 2.81 -6.23
C GLY A 57 -1.57 1.60 -6.40
N GLY A 58 -2.02 0.55 -7.10
CA GLY A 58 -1.23 -0.63 -7.41
C GLY A 58 -0.43 -0.48 -8.71
N ILE A 59 0.45 -1.44 -8.94
CA ILE A 59 1.22 -1.59 -10.19
C ILE A 59 0.78 -2.89 -10.85
N ARG A 60 0.58 -2.86 -12.17
CA ARG A 60 0.30 -4.03 -12.98
C ARG A 60 1.49 -4.31 -13.90
N PHE A 61 1.83 -5.59 -14.02
CA PHE A 61 2.88 -6.09 -14.91
C PHE A 61 2.24 -6.87 -16.06
N ASP A 62 2.91 -6.88 -17.21
CA ASP A 62 2.65 -7.92 -18.21
C ASP A 62 3.17 -9.28 -17.68
N GLU A 63 2.77 -10.38 -18.34
CA GLU A 63 3.30 -11.70 -18.00
C GLU A 63 4.82 -11.71 -18.11
N ILE A 64 5.49 -12.11 -17.03
CA ILE A 64 6.94 -12.15 -16.94
C ILE A 64 7.40 -13.60 -17.12
N PRO A 65 8.18 -13.90 -18.17
CA PRO A 65 8.77 -15.23 -18.32
C PRO A 65 9.65 -15.59 -17.13
N ASP A 66 9.69 -16.87 -16.76
CA ASP A 66 10.51 -17.36 -15.64
C ASP A 66 11.99 -17.01 -15.80
N GLU A 67 12.48 -16.96 -17.05
CA GLU A 67 13.85 -16.58 -17.37
C GLU A 67 14.19 -15.14 -16.99
N GLN A 68 13.17 -14.27 -16.90
CA GLN A 68 13.31 -12.86 -16.52
C GLN A 68 13.06 -12.62 -15.02
N ALA A 69 12.68 -13.64 -14.25
CA ALA A 69 12.31 -13.49 -12.85
C ALA A 69 13.46 -12.90 -11.99
N GLN A 70 14.71 -13.30 -12.25
CA GLN A 70 15.87 -12.73 -11.55
C GLN A 70 16.05 -11.25 -11.88
N ALA A 71 16.07 -10.90 -13.17
CA ALA A 71 16.27 -9.52 -13.62
C ALA A 71 15.16 -8.61 -13.11
N GLN A 72 13.91 -9.09 -13.10
CA GLN A 72 12.78 -8.35 -12.55
C GLN A 72 12.94 -8.12 -11.05
N ALA A 73 13.35 -9.14 -10.30
CA ALA A 73 13.53 -9.02 -8.85
C ALA A 73 14.64 -8.00 -8.50
N VAL A 74 15.72 -7.95 -9.28
CA VAL A 74 16.76 -6.91 -9.15
C VAL A 74 16.21 -5.52 -9.47
N ALA A 75 15.41 -5.38 -10.54
CA ALA A 75 14.79 -4.11 -10.90
C ALA A 75 13.81 -3.61 -9.83
N LEU A 76 12.96 -4.49 -9.29
CA LEU A 76 12.04 -4.18 -8.19
C LEU A 76 12.79 -3.67 -6.97
N TYR A 77 13.83 -4.38 -6.53
CA TYR A 77 14.69 -3.95 -5.43
C TYR A 77 15.32 -2.58 -5.70
N THR A 78 15.91 -2.40 -6.88
CA THR A 78 16.60 -1.18 -7.26
C THR A 78 15.64 0.02 -7.30
N CYS A 79 14.44 -0.16 -7.84
CA CYS A 79 13.42 0.89 -7.85
C CYS A 79 12.95 1.24 -6.43
N GLN A 80 12.78 0.24 -5.56
CA GLN A 80 12.42 0.46 -4.15
C GLN A 80 13.50 1.22 -3.38
N ALA A 81 14.77 0.87 -3.60
CA ALA A 81 15.88 1.53 -2.94
C ALA A 81 16.14 2.94 -3.52
N THR A 82 15.81 3.18 -4.80
CA THR A 82 15.91 4.51 -5.43
C THR A 82 14.81 5.45 -4.94
N TYR A 83 13.60 4.93 -4.76
CA TYR A 83 12.41 5.69 -4.37
C TYR A 83 11.72 5.08 -3.14
N PRO A 84 12.36 5.12 -1.95
CA PRO A 84 11.76 4.61 -0.73
C PRO A 84 10.50 5.39 -0.37
N LEU A 85 9.46 4.69 0.10
CA LEU A 85 8.33 5.32 0.78
C LEU A 85 8.81 6.03 2.04
N ASP A 86 8.16 7.12 2.41
CA ASP A 86 8.41 7.76 3.70
C ASP A 86 8.13 6.73 4.82
N PRO A 87 9.11 6.45 5.70
CA PRO A 87 8.96 5.44 6.75
C PRO A 87 7.73 5.64 7.63
N ARG A 88 7.20 6.86 7.75
CA ARG A 88 5.96 7.10 8.50
C ARG A 88 4.78 6.26 8.00
N TYR A 89 4.78 5.89 6.72
CA TYR A 89 3.75 5.06 6.10
C TYR A 89 4.04 3.55 6.18
N THR A 90 5.27 3.14 6.47
CA THR A 90 5.68 1.72 6.55
C THR A 90 5.74 1.21 8.00
N GLN A 91 5.73 2.11 8.99
CA GLN A 91 5.65 1.73 10.39
C GLN A 91 4.23 1.33 10.80
N PRO A 92 4.07 0.38 11.74
CA PRO A 92 2.78 0.13 12.39
C PRO A 92 2.22 1.41 13.01
N LEU A 93 0.90 1.61 12.88
CA LEU A 93 0.24 2.75 13.51
C LEU A 93 0.42 2.70 15.02
N THR A 94 0.65 3.87 15.63
CA THR A 94 0.70 3.99 17.08
C THR A 94 -0.70 3.83 17.69
N GLY A 95 -0.77 3.57 19.00
CA GLY A 95 -2.05 3.48 19.70
C GLY A 95 -2.90 4.77 19.63
N SER A 96 -2.28 5.95 19.50
CA SER A 96 -2.98 7.23 19.29
C SER A 96 -3.52 7.33 17.86
N GLN A 97 -2.73 6.96 16.86
CA GLN A 97 -3.15 6.94 15.46
C GLN A 97 -4.31 5.97 15.22
N ILE A 98 -4.28 4.78 15.83
CA ILE A 98 -5.39 3.82 15.73
C ILE A 98 -6.66 4.38 16.39
N ALA A 99 -6.53 5.07 17.52
CA ALA A 99 -7.68 5.71 18.18
C ALA A 99 -8.25 6.86 17.34
N TYR A 100 -7.38 7.68 16.74
CA TYR A 100 -7.81 8.73 15.83
C TYR A 100 -8.49 8.18 14.57
N LEU A 101 -7.93 7.12 13.98
CA LEU A 101 -8.54 6.42 12.85
C LEU A 101 -9.92 5.85 13.19
N TYR A 102 -10.07 5.30 14.40
CA TYR A 102 -11.36 4.82 14.90
C TYR A 102 -12.41 5.94 14.99
N ASP A 103 -12.02 7.10 15.54
CA ASP A 103 -12.90 8.27 15.62
C ASP A 103 -13.25 8.79 14.22
N TYR A 104 -12.27 8.84 13.30
CA TYR A 104 -12.51 9.17 11.90
C TYR A 104 -13.50 8.20 11.24
N TYR A 105 -13.39 6.89 11.51
CA TYR A 105 -14.30 5.89 10.96
C TYR A 105 -15.73 6.14 11.43
N ARG A 106 -15.90 6.33 12.74
CA ARG A 106 -17.19 6.59 13.38
C ARG A 106 -17.84 7.88 12.89
N ASP A 107 -17.07 8.97 12.86
CA ASP A 107 -17.63 10.32 12.74
C ASP A 107 -17.62 10.85 11.30
N ARG A 108 -16.84 10.24 10.40
CA ARG A 108 -16.63 10.74 9.02
C ARG A 108 -16.82 9.66 7.96
N LEU A 109 -16.09 8.54 8.05
CA LEU A 109 -16.08 7.55 6.97
C LEU A 109 -17.42 6.82 6.84
N LEU A 110 -17.93 6.22 7.93
CA LEU A 110 -19.19 5.49 7.88
C LEU A 110 -20.36 6.38 7.44
N PRO A 111 -20.55 7.60 8.01
CA PRO A 111 -21.58 8.51 7.51
C PRO A 111 -21.41 8.91 6.03
N CYS A 112 -20.18 9.04 5.54
CA CYS A 112 -19.91 9.34 4.13
C CYS A 112 -20.37 8.19 3.23
N LEU A 113 -19.99 6.96 3.56
CA LEU A 113 -20.35 5.77 2.79
C LEU A 113 -21.87 5.52 2.78
N GLU A 114 -22.53 5.71 3.94
CA GLU A 114 -23.99 5.66 4.03
C GLU A 114 -24.66 6.77 3.20
N GLY A 115 -24.08 7.98 3.20
CA GLY A 115 -24.52 9.12 2.38
C GLY A 115 -24.40 8.87 0.87
N GLU A 116 -23.38 8.12 0.45
CA GLU A 116 -23.20 7.63 -0.92
C GLU A 116 -24.14 6.46 -1.27
N GLY A 117 -24.98 6.01 -0.33
CA GLY A 117 -25.99 4.98 -0.54
C GLY A 117 -25.50 3.55 -0.32
N HIS A 118 -24.33 3.36 0.30
CA HIS A 118 -23.79 2.04 0.60
C HIS A 118 -24.19 1.56 1.99
N THR A 119 -24.49 0.26 2.10
CA THR A 119 -24.62 -0.40 3.39
C THR A 119 -23.25 -0.78 3.92
N VAL A 120 -22.88 -0.23 5.07
CA VAL A 120 -21.64 -0.53 5.79
C VAL A 120 -21.91 -1.43 6.99
N SER A 121 -20.91 -2.22 7.39
CA SER A 121 -20.98 -3.02 8.61
C SER A 121 -20.75 -2.16 9.84
N ASP A 122 -21.34 -2.56 10.96
CA ASP A 122 -21.17 -1.86 12.24
C ASP A 122 -19.68 -1.76 12.60
N LEU A 123 -19.28 -0.58 13.09
CA LEU A 123 -17.94 -0.36 13.61
C LEU A 123 -17.71 -1.27 14.83
N PRO A 124 -16.64 -2.08 14.87
CA PRO A 124 -16.30 -2.85 16.06
C PRO A 124 -16.04 -1.94 17.28
N SER A 125 -15.90 -2.53 18.46
CA SER A 125 -15.40 -1.77 19.61
C SER A 125 -13.97 -1.28 19.36
N LEU A 126 -13.56 -0.17 19.97
CA LEU A 126 -12.18 0.34 19.88
C LEU A 126 -11.14 -0.74 20.23
N THR A 127 -11.43 -1.58 21.22
CA THR A 127 -10.55 -2.71 21.58
C THR A 127 -10.38 -3.69 20.42
N ARG A 128 -11.50 -4.13 19.82
CA ARG A 128 -11.48 -5.04 18.67
C ARG A 128 -10.80 -4.40 17.45
N PHE A 129 -11.01 -3.11 17.25
CA PHE A 129 -10.36 -2.36 16.18
C PHE A 129 -8.84 -2.30 16.40
N LYS A 130 -8.34 -2.09 17.63
CA LYS A 130 -6.91 -2.17 17.93
C LYS A 130 -6.32 -3.56 17.74
N GLU A 131 -7.03 -4.59 18.21
CA GLU A 131 -6.61 -5.98 18.05
C GLU A 131 -6.41 -6.39 16.58
N SER A 132 -7.10 -5.76 15.63
CA SER A 132 -6.95 -6.04 14.20
C SER A 132 -5.63 -5.53 13.63
N PHE A 133 -5.11 -4.38 14.12
CA PHE A 133 -3.79 -3.87 13.75
C PHE A 133 -2.66 -4.68 14.38
N ASP A 134 -2.89 -5.26 15.56
CA ASP A 134 -1.94 -6.16 16.22
C ASP A 134 -1.97 -7.59 15.64
N GLY A 135 -2.85 -7.86 14.66
CA GLY A 135 -3.00 -9.17 14.01
C GLY A 135 -3.65 -10.25 14.88
N THR A 136 -4.26 -9.86 16.00
CA THR A 136 -4.90 -10.78 16.96
C THR A 136 -6.42 -10.91 16.78
N ALA A 137 -7.00 -10.06 15.93
CA ALA A 137 -8.37 -10.15 15.45
C ALA A 137 -8.41 -10.00 13.91
N PRO A 138 -9.49 -10.46 13.24
CA PRO A 138 -9.68 -10.19 11.82
C PRO A 138 -9.64 -8.70 11.51
N GLY A 139 -9.06 -8.34 10.36
CA GLY A 139 -9.10 -6.99 9.81
C GLY A 139 -10.53 -6.48 9.66
N TYR A 140 -10.74 -5.19 9.90
CA TYR A 140 -12.01 -4.52 9.64
C TYR A 140 -11.81 -3.47 8.56
N SER A 141 -12.64 -3.51 7.52
CA SER A 141 -12.72 -2.45 6.53
C SER A 141 -14.19 -2.20 6.17
N PRO A 142 -14.67 -0.94 6.24
CA PRO A 142 -16.05 -0.62 5.83
C PRO A 142 -16.25 -0.76 4.32
N PHE A 143 -15.17 -0.83 3.54
CA PHE A 143 -15.18 -1.04 2.10
C PHE A 143 -15.40 -2.50 1.68
N GLU A 144 -15.31 -3.47 2.60
CA GLU A 144 -15.37 -4.90 2.26
C GLU A 144 -16.72 -5.32 1.64
N SER A 145 -17.83 -4.69 2.05
CA SER A 145 -19.15 -4.90 1.44
C SER A 145 -19.24 -4.26 0.06
N ILE A 146 -18.67 -3.06 -0.10
CA ILE A 146 -18.68 -2.29 -1.34
C ILE A 146 -17.85 -3.01 -2.41
N ALA A 147 -16.65 -3.48 -2.06
CA ALA A 147 -15.77 -4.23 -2.95
C ALA A 147 -16.43 -5.51 -3.50
N ARG A 148 -17.32 -6.15 -2.73
CA ARG A 148 -18.04 -7.36 -3.15
C ARG A 148 -19.33 -7.08 -3.93
N GLY A 149 -19.94 -5.91 -3.70
CA GLY A 149 -21.27 -5.57 -4.22
C GLY A 149 -21.29 -4.58 -5.38
N SER A 150 -20.16 -3.97 -5.75
CA SER A 150 -20.10 -2.89 -6.74
C SER A 150 -19.06 -3.14 -7.84
N SER A 151 -19.11 -2.34 -8.92
CA SER A 151 -18.09 -2.37 -9.98
C SER A 151 -16.79 -1.74 -9.51
N ALA A 152 -15.68 -2.03 -10.20
CA ALA A 152 -14.39 -1.39 -9.91
C ALA A 152 -14.43 0.14 -10.08
N GLU A 153 -15.18 0.62 -11.05
CA GLU A 153 -15.39 2.07 -11.29
C GLU A 153 -16.13 2.72 -10.12
N GLU A 154 -17.16 2.05 -9.60
CA GLU A 154 -17.92 2.55 -8.47
C GLU A 154 -17.09 2.55 -7.19
N PHE A 155 -16.34 1.47 -6.94
CA PHE A 155 -15.40 1.41 -5.83
C PHE A 155 -14.40 2.58 -5.87
N GLN A 156 -13.80 2.85 -7.04
CA GLN A 156 -12.87 3.96 -7.22
C GLN A 156 -13.54 5.32 -6.96
N ARG A 157 -14.75 5.53 -7.47
CA ARG A 157 -15.51 6.77 -7.23
C ARG A 157 -15.73 7.00 -5.74
N VAL A 158 -16.19 5.97 -5.02
CA VAL A 158 -16.54 6.05 -3.60
C VAL A 158 -15.30 6.21 -2.73
N SER A 159 -14.23 5.44 -2.97
CA SER A 159 -12.97 5.60 -2.25
C SER A 159 -12.33 6.98 -2.46
N GLY A 160 -12.56 7.61 -3.61
CA GLY A 160 -12.14 9.00 -3.86
C GLY A 160 -12.96 10.03 -3.09
N LEU A 161 -14.24 9.80 -2.85
CA LEU A 161 -15.14 10.70 -2.12
C LEU A 161 -15.07 10.51 -0.60
N CYS A 162 -14.90 9.27 -0.16
CA CYS A 162 -14.83 8.86 1.23
C CYS A 162 -13.47 8.20 1.50
N PRO A 163 -12.37 8.95 1.69
CA PRO A 163 -11.04 8.36 1.85
C PRO A 163 -10.97 7.40 3.03
N ASP A 164 -10.35 6.24 2.82
CA ASP A 164 -10.22 5.21 3.86
C ASP A 164 -9.34 5.67 5.04
N PHE A 165 -8.38 6.57 4.79
CA PHE A 165 -7.55 7.16 5.84
C PHE A 165 -7.69 8.68 5.86
N PRO A 166 -7.70 9.31 7.04
CA PRO A 166 -7.62 10.76 7.14
C PRO A 166 -6.22 11.23 6.73
N GLN A 167 -6.13 12.38 6.06
CA GLN A 167 -4.86 12.89 5.51
C GLN A 167 -3.82 13.21 6.60
N ASP A 168 -4.29 13.57 7.79
CA ASP A 168 -3.50 13.92 8.96
C ASP A 168 -3.27 12.74 9.93
N LEU A 169 -3.60 11.49 9.53
CA LEU A 169 -3.41 10.30 10.38
C LEU A 169 -1.99 10.22 10.96
N TRP A 170 -0.99 10.55 10.14
CA TRP A 170 0.43 10.47 10.50
C TRP A 170 0.95 11.67 11.28
N GLU A 171 0.09 12.63 11.63
CA GLU A 171 0.41 13.79 12.48
C GLU A 171 0.05 13.56 13.98
N HIS A 172 -0.57 12.41 14.29
CA HIS A 172 -1.03 11.98 15.62
C HIS A 172 -0.16 10.85 16.24
#